data_AF-A0AAV0XKU4-F1
#
_entry.id   AF-A0AAV0XKU4-F1
#
_cell.length_a   1.000
_cell.length_b   1.000
_cell.length_c   1.000
_cell.angle_alpha   90.00
_cell.angle_beta   90.00
_cell.angle_gamma   90.00
#
_symmetry.space_group_name_H-M   'P 1'
#
loop_
_entity.id
_entity.type
_entity.pdbx_description
1 polymer ?
#
loop_
_entity_poly.entity_id
_entity_poly.type
_entity_poly.pdbx_seq_one_letter_code
_entity_poly.pdbx_strand_id
1 'polypeptide(L)'
;MFLSYATVPMFVFTIMLNFFFLNSPIKSTEVGMLFEKCSDCLADSCHKDKHRPCMKMRSGSFLCFRCEIEFGDDQYYTFDECKTGCTNSNKTCACESMCYVCISKAWLEEGGTLQPCYFPTEEERNITCK
;
A
#
# COMPACT_ATOMS: atom_id res chain seq x y z
N MET A 1 49.57 -14.45 4.13
CA MET A 1 48.71 -13.44 3.46
C MET A 1 47.27 -13.89 3.68
N PHE A 2 46.68 -13.59 4.84
CA PHE A 2 45.40 -14.18 5.31
C PHE A 2 44.29 -13.13 5.55
N LEU A 3 44.50 -11.88 5.14
CA LEU A 3 43.46 -10.85 5.22
C LEU A 3 42.33 -11.02 4.18
N SER A 4 42.52 -11.86 3.17
CA SER A 4 41.55 -12.05 2.07
C SER A 4 40.37 -12.96 2.44
N TYR A 5 40.52 -13.85 3.42
CA TYR A 5 39.48 -14.85 3.72
C TYR A 5 38.30 -14.30 4.53
N ALA A 6 38.49 -13.23 5.31
CA ALA A 6 37.43 -12.61 6.09
C ALA A 6 36.79 -11.40 5.39
N THR A 7 37.53 -10.71 4.52
CA THR A 7 37.07 -9.51 3.82
C THR A 7 36.12 -9.83 2.68
N VAL A 8 36.38 -10.89 1.92
CA VAL A 8 35.53 -11.34 0.81
C VAL A 8 34.11 -11.72 1.28
N PRO A 9 33.91 -12.58 2.31
CA PRO A 9 32.56 -12.91 2.76
C PRO A 9 31.83 -11.69 3.33
N MET A 10 32.48 -10.81 4.09
CA MET A 10 31.86 -9.58 4.61
C MET A 10 31.36 -8.67 3.49
N PHE A 11 32.13 -8.54 2.42
CA PHE A 11 31.73 -7.76 1.24
C PHE A 11 30.53 -8.39 0.53
N VAL A 12 30.52 -9.72 0.36
CA VAL A 12 29.39 -10.46 -0.25
C VAL A 12 28.14 -10.37 0.61
N PHE A 13 28.23 -10.53 1.94
CA PHE A 13 27.10 -10.37 2.85
C PHE A 13 26.57 -8.93 2.86
N THR A 14 27.46 -7.92 2.79
CA THR A 14 27.03 -6.52 2.72
C THR A 14 26.31 -6.22 1.41
N ILE A 15 26.78 -6.73 0.28
CA ILE A 15 26.11 -6.58 -1.02
C ILE A 15 24.78 -7.33 -1.02
N MET A 16 24.73 -8.57 -0.52
CA MET A 16 23.48 -9.33 -0.42
C MET A 16 22.48 -8.62 0.50
N LEU A 17 22.90 -8.17 1.68
CA LEU A 17 22.03 -7.43 2.60
C LEU A 17 21.54 -6.13 1.97
N ASN A 18 22.39 -5.37 1.27
CA ASN A 18 21.93 -4.19 0.54
C ASN A 18 20.97 -4.56 -0.60
N PHE A 19 21.22 -5.64 -1.34
CA PHE A 19 20.33 -6.10 -2.40
C PHE A 19 18.98 -6.56 -1.84
N PHE A 20 18.95 -7.27 -0.71
CA PHE A 20 17.73 -7.63 -0.01
C PHE A 20 17.05 -6.44 0.66
N PHE A 21 17.76 -5.41 1.13
CA PHE A 21 17.13 -4.20 1.67
C PHE A 21 16.56 -3.30 0.56
N LEU A 22 17.25 -3.20 -0.58
CA LEU A 22 16.80 -2.40 -1.73
C LEU A 22 15.71 -3.11 -2.56
N ASN A 23 15.74 -4.46 -2.63
CA ASN A 23 14.78 -5.27 -3.40
C ASN A 23 13.87 -6.14 -2.52
N SER A 24 13.86 -5.98 -1.20
CA SER A 24 12.86 -6.66 -0.38
C SER A 24 11.48 -6.13 -0.77
N PRO A 25 10.55 -7.00 -1.21
CA PRO A 25 9.14 -6.65 -1.29
C PRO A 25 8.50 -6.63 0.11
N ILE A 26 9.31 -6.46 1.16
CA ILE A 26 8.85 -6.22 2.53
C ILE A 26 8.76 -4.71 2.74
N LYS A 27 8.16 -3.99 1.79
CA LYS A 27 7.29 -2.90 2.21
C LYS A 27 6.06 -3.61 2.73
N SER A 28 6.06 -3.89 4.04
CA SER A 28 4.88 -4.38 4.72
C SER A 28 3.69 -3.60 4.20
N THR A 29 2.68 -4.36 3.81
CA THR A 29 1.32 -3.97 3.46
C THR A 29 0.69 -3.20 4.63
N GLU A 30 1.19 -2.00 4.91
CA GLU A 30 0.63 -1.04 5.85
C GLU A 30 0.35 0.23 5.07
N VAL A 31 -0.63 0.14 4.18
CA VAL A 31 -1.00 1.25 3.34
C VAL A 31 -1.87 2.20 4.19
N GLY A 32 -1.22 3.05 4.98
CA GLY A 32 -1.90 4.00 5.85
C GLY A 32 -1.07 4.56 7.00
N MET A 33 -1.70 5.46 7.76
CA MET A 33 -1.07 6.12 8.91
C MET A 33 -1.54 5.46 10.21
N LEU A 34 -0.60 5.09 11.07
CA LEU A 34 -0.87 4.46 12.36
C LEU A 34 -1.10 5.50 13.46
N PHE A 35 -2.06 5.20 14.34
CA PHE A 35 -2.43 5.97 15.51
C PHE A 35 -2.56 5.04 16.71
N GLU A 36 -2.08 5.48 17.88
CA GLU A 36 -2.29 4.72 19.12
C GLU A 36 -3.73 4.82 19.61
N LYS A 37 -4.37 5.98 19.41
CA LYS A 37 -5.73 6.25 19.85
C LYS A 37 -6.69 6.34 18.68
N CYS A 38 -7.88 5.78 18.89
CA CYS A 38 -8.99 5.83 17.96
C CYS A 38 -9.41 7.29 17.66
N SER A 39 -9.46 8.13 18.70
CA SER A 39 -9.79 9.55 18.59
C SER A 39 -8.86 10.29 17.64
N ASP A 40 -7.58 9.94 17.65
CA ASP A 40 -6.55 10.64 16.90
C ASP A 40 -6.66 10.25 15.41
N CYS A 41 -6.98 8.99 15.13
CA CYS A 41 -7.29 8.54 13.77
C CYS A 41 -8.54 9.26 13.20
N LEU A 42 -9.62 9.34 13.98
CA LEU A 42 -10.84 10.03 13.55
C LEU A 42 -10.65 11.55 13.43
N ALA A 43 -9.70 12.12 14.17
CA ALA A 43 -9.38 13.54 14.11
C ALA A 43 -8.42 13.90 12.97
N ASP A 44 -7.72 12.93 12.38
CA ASP A 44 -6.76 13.17 11.31
C ASP A 44 -7.44 13.60 10.00
N SER A 45 -6.72 14.40 9.21
CA SER A 45 -7.11 14.82 7.86
C SER A 45 -7.44 13.63 6.94
N CYS A 46 -6.79 12.47 7.13
CA CYS A 46 -7.10 11.26 6.40
C CYS A 46 -8.56 10.83 6.57
N HIS A 47 -9.09 10.89 7.79
CA HIS A 47 -10.49 10.58 8.04
C HIS A 47 -11.39 11.79 7.75
N LYS A 48 -11.08 12.97 8.30
CA LYS A 48 -11.97 14.14 8.22
C LYS A 48 -12.10 14.72 6.82
N ASP A 49 -10.99 14.86 6.10
CA ASP A 49 -10.97 15.55 4.82
C ASP A 49 -11.06 14.54 3.68
N LYS A 50 -10.30 13.45 3.77
CA LYS A 50 -10.23 12.41 2.73
C LYS A 50 -11.22 11.27 2.91
N HIS A 51 -12.06 11.31 3.96
CA HIS A 51 -13.12 10.35 4.22
C HIS A 51 -12.63 8.89 4.22
N ARG A 52 -11.38 8.68 4.64
CA ARG A 52 -10.78 7.34 4.70
C ARG A 52 -11.20 6.62 5.98
N PRO A 53 -11.40 5.30 5.93
CA PRO A 53 -11.75 4.56 7.12
C PRO A 53 -10.56 4.49 8.07
N CYS A 54 -10.85 4.70 9.35
CA CYS A 54 -9.99 4.21 10.40
C CYS A 54 -10.29 2.71 10.59
N MET A 55 -9.27 1.87 10.72
CA MET A 55 -9.40 0.42 10.94
C MET A 55 -8.63 0.02 12.21
N LYS A 56 -9.22 -0.84 13.06
CA LYS A 56 -8.54 -1.31 14.28
C LYS A 56 -7.64 -2.49 13.93
N MET A 57 -6.36 -2.39 14.29
CA MET A 57 -5.39 -3.45 14.07
C MET A 57 -5.37 -4.46 15.22
N ARG A 58 -4.88 -5.68 14.93
CA ARG A 58 -4.72 -6.74 15.95
C ARG A 58 -3.79 -6.35 17.10
N SER A 59 -2.84 -5.46 16.85
CA SER A 59 -1.94 -4.86 17.84
C SER A 59 -2.64 -3.93 18.84
N GLY A 60 -3.87 -3.50 18.55
CA GLY A 60 -4.60 -2.50 19.33
C GLY A 60 -4.45 -1.07 18.84
N SER A 61 -3.55 -0.82 17.88
CA SER A 61 -3.44 0.47 17.18
C SER A 61 -4.56 0.66 16.16
N PHE A 62 -4.67 1.87 15.64
CA PHE A 62 -5.65 2.28 14.64
C PHE A 62 -4.91 2.71 13.37
N LEU A 63 -5.41 2.31 12.21
CA LEU A 63 -4.84 2.61 10.90
C LEU A 63 -5.82 3.47 10.14
N CYS A 64 -5.45 4.68 9.73
CA CYS A 64 -6.21 5.37 8.69
C CYS A 64 -5.80 4.82 7.33
N PHE A 65 -6.71 4.09 6.68
CA PHE A 65 -6.44 3.40 5.43
C PHE A 65 -6.13 4.38 4.30
N ARG A 66 -5.08 4.12 3.54
CA ARG A 66 -4.75 4.89 2.35
C ARG A 66 -4.47 3.91 1.21
N CYS A 67 -4.59 4.42 -0.01
CA CYS A 67 -4.06 3.74 -1.19
C CYS A 67 -2.80 4.51 -1.56
N GLU A 68 -1.63 3.97 -1.22
CA GLU A 68 -0.34 4.53 -1.61
C GLU A 68 0.01 4.05 -3.02
N ILE A 69 0.84 4.82 -3.71
CA ILE A 69 1.31 4.49 -5.05
C ILE A 69 2.21 3.26 -4.95
N GLU A 70 1.70 2.08 -5.31
CA GLU A 70 2.54 0.91 -5.55
C GLU A 70 2.97 0.86 -7.02
N PHE A 71 4.22 0.48 -7.26
CA PHE A 71 4.81 0.23 -8.59
C PHE A 71 4.75 1.39 -9.60
N GLY A 72 4.43 2.61 -9.16
CA GLY A 72 4.40 3.81 -10.01
C GLY A 72 3.06 4.06 -10.71
N ASP A 73 2.03 3.24 -10.45
CA ASP A 73 0.67 3.50 -10.88
C ASP A 73 -0.14 4.20 -9.78
N ASP A 74 -0.89 5.24 -10.15
CA ASP A 74 -1.71 5.97 -9.21
C ASP A 74 -2.81 5.07 -8.64
N GLN A 75 -2.94 5.07 -7.31
CA GLN A 75 -3.96 4.33 -6.58
C GLN A 75 -4.96 5.26 -5.91
N TYR A 76 -6.20 4.79 -5.84
CA TYR A 76 -7.35 5.55 -5.36
C TYR A 76 -8.23 4.68 -4.47
N TYR A 77 -8.93 5.30 -3.52
CA TYR A 77 -9.77 4.55 -2.59
C TYR A 77 -11.12 4.19 -3.19
N THR A 78 -11.67 5.08 -4.02
CA THR A 78 -12.95 4.85 -4.70
C THR A 78 -12.78 4.78 -6.20
N PHE A 79 -13.70 4.10 -6.86
CA PHE A 79 -13.72 4.02 -8.31
C PHE A 79 -13.90 5.39 -8.98
N ASP A 80 -14.69 6.27 -8.38
CA ASP A 80 -14.93 7.62 -8.90
C ASP A 80 -13.70 8.53 -8.76
N GLU A 81 -12.97 8.42 -7.64
CA GLU A 81 -11.65 9.06 -7.49
C GLU A 81 -10.71 8.57 -8.58
N CYS A 82 -10.67 7.26 -8.83
CA CYS A 82 -9.86 6.70 -9.89
C CYS A 82 -10.25 7.24 -11.26
N LYS A 83 -11.54 7.24 -11.63
CA LYS A 83 -11.97 7.77 -12.94
C LYS A 83 -11.59 9.23 -13.13
N THR A 84 -11.65 10.01 -12.05
CA THR A 84 -11.36 11.44 -12.09
C THR A 84 -9.85 11.69 -12.19
N GLY A 85 -9.03 10.91 -11.48
CA GLY A 85 -7.57 11.04 -11.50
C GLY A 85 -6.89 10.35 -12.69
N CYS A 86 -7.45 9.24 -13.16
CA CYS A 86 -6.94 8.44 -14.28
C CYS A 86 -7.34 9.06 -15.62
N THR A 87 -6.65 10.14 -15.99
CA THR A 87 -6.96 10.93 -17.20
C THR A 87 -6.39 10.33 -18.50
N ASN A 88 -5.47 9.36 -18.40
CA ASN A 88 -4.84 8.75 -19.57
C ASN A 88 -5.78 7.75 -20.25
N SER A 89 -6.11 7.97 -21.53
CA SER A 89 -7.02 7.13 -22.32
C SER A 89 -6.53 5.69 -22.52
N ASN A 90 -5.22 5.46 -22.44
CA ASN A 90 -4.60 4.13 -22.56
C ASN A 90 -4.57 3.38 -21.23
N LYS A 91 -4.96 4.04 -20.14
CA LYS A 91 -5.13 3.43 -18.83
C LYS A 91 -6.62 3.23 -18.52
N THR A 92 -6.90 2.37 -17.57
CA THR A 92 -8.24 2.10 -17.06
C THR A 92 -8.17 1.93 -15.55
N CYS A 93 -9.27 2.28 -14.89
CA CYS A 93 -9.43 1.99 -13.47
C CYS A 93 -9.81 0.53 -13.30
N ALA A 94 -8.95 -0.21 -12.62
CA ALA A 94 -9.22 -1.57 -12.20
C ALA A 94 -9.06 -1.63 -10.69
N CYS A 95 -9.70 -2.61 -10.06
CA CYS A 95 -9.56 -2.81 -8.64
C CYS A 95 -8.46 -3.86 -8.38
N GLU A 96 -7.61 -3.56 -7.40
CA GLU A 96 -6.52 -4.41 -6.95
C GLU A 96 -6.49 -4.39 -5.43
N SER A 97 -6.75 -5.55 -4.81
CA SER A 97 -6.85 -5.68 -3.36
C SER A 97 -7.88 -4.70 -2.77
N MET A 98 -7.46 -3.76 -1.93
CA MET A 98 -8.33 -2.79 -1.25
C MET A 98 -8.46 -1.44 -1.98
N CYS A 99 -7.83 -1.29 -3.16
CA CYS A 99 -7.67 -0.03 -3.87
C CYS A 99 -8.08 -0.11 -5.34
N TYR A 100 -8.23 1.04 -5.98
CA TYR A 100 -8.40 1.18 -7.43
C TYR A 100 -7.12 1.72 -8.05
N VAL A 101 -6.57 0.99 -9.01
CA VAL A 101 -5.34 1.33 -9.73
C VAL A 101 -5.67 1.89 -11.11
N CYS A 102 -4.98 2.96 -11.51
CA CYS A 102 -4.98 3.46 -12.87
C CYS A 102 -3.92 2.73 -13.70
N ILE A 103 -4.31 1.64 -14.36
CA ILE A 103 -3.38 0.69 -15.00
C ILE A 103 -3.53 0.65 -16.52
N SER A 104 -2.47 0.28 -17.23
CA SER A 104 -2.46 0.13 -18.70
C SER A 104 -3.47 -0.91 -19.18
N LYS A 105 -4.29 -0.54 -20.17
CA LYS A 105 -5.19 -1.47 -20.87
C LYS A 105 -4.42 -2.57 -21.62
N ALA A 106 -3.32 -2.20 -22.27
CA ALA A 106 -2.48 -3.15 -23.01
C ALA A 106 -1.91 -4.23 -22.08
N TRP A 107 -1.49 -3.86 -20.87
CA TRP A 107 -0.98 -4.83 -19.89
C TRP A 107 -2.05 -5.85 -19.47
N LEU A 108 -3.30 -5.40 -19.29
CA LEU A 108 -4.42 -6.31 -19.01
C LEU A 108 -4.73 -7.23 -20.20
N GLU A 109 -4.68 -6.71 -21.43
CA GLU A 109 -4.88 -7.48 -22.67
C GLU A 109 -3.77 -8.51 -22.92
N GLU A 110 -2.54 -8.22 -22.49
CA GLU A 110 -1.38 -9.11 -22.56
C GLU A 110 -1.38 -10.21 -21.47
N GLY A 111 -2.41 -10.27 -20.63
CA GLY A 111 -2.57 -11.29 -19.59
C GLY A 111 -2.10 -10.88 -18.21
N GLY A 112 -1.95 -9.58 -17.95
CA GLY A 112 -1.70 -9.05 -16.62
C GLY A 112 -2.79 -9.45 -15.61
N THR A 113 -2.38 -9.89 -14.43
CA THR A 113 -3.29 -10.35 -13.37
C THR A 113 -3.25 -9.41 -12.18
N LEU A 114 -4.42 -8.91 -11.79
CA LEU A 114 -4.61 -8.12 -10.57
C LEU A 114 -4.98 -9.03 -9.40
N GLN A 115 -4.62 -8.62 -8.18
CA GLN A 115 -5.16 -9.26 -6.99
C GLN A 115 -6.69 -9.08 -6.93
N PRO A 116 -7.43 -10.08 -6.40
CA PRO A 116 -8.87 -9.95 -6.25
C PRO A 116 -9.22 -8.78 -5.35
N CYS A 117 -10.33 -8.12 -5.68
CA CYS A 117 -10.89 -7.04 -4.87
C CYS A 117 -11.31 -7.56 -3.49
N TYR A 118 -10.78 -6.91 -2.46
CA TYR A 118 -11.15 -7.16 -1.09
C TYR A 118 -11.39 -5.80 -0.42
N PHE A 119 -12.63 -5.31 -0.48
CA PHE A 119 -12.98 -4.07 0.22
C PHE A 119 -13.28 -4.36 1.69
N PRO A 120 -12.87 -3.50 2.63
CA PRO A 120 -13.26 -3.63 4.01
C PRO A 120 -14.79 -3.54 4.16
N THR A 121 -15.33 -4.40 5.01
CA THR A 121 -16.76 -4.44 5.35
C THR A 121 -17.24 -3.14 5.99
N GLU A 122 -18.55 -2.89 6.05
CA GLU A 122 -19.07 -1.72 6.78
C GLU A 122 -18.70 -1.72 8.26
N GLU A 123 -18.61 -2.90 8.88
CA GLU A 123 -18.20 -3.06 10.27
C GLU A 123 -16.72 -2.67 10.47
N GLU A 124 -15.84 -3.09 9.56
CA GLU A 124 -14.41 -2.71 9.59
C GLU A 124 -14.20 -1.21 9.33
N ARG A 125 -15.11 -0.56 8.60
CA ARG A 125 -15.06 0.88 8.31
C ARG A 125 -15.65 1.74 9.43
N ASN A 126 -16.63 1.22 10.17
CA ASN A 126 -17.31 1.93 11.24
C ASN A 126 -16.75 1.57 12.62
N ILE A 127 -15.53 2.03 12.93
CA ILE A 127 -15.02 1.89 14.29
C ILE A 127 -15.76 2.84 15.23
N THR A 128 -16.34 2.30 16.30
CA THR A 128 -16.75 3.09 17.46
C THR A 128 -15.61 3.12 18.46
N CYS A 129 -15.07 4.31 18.74
CA CYS A 129 -14.13 4.52 19.84
C CYS A 129 -14.89 4.36 21.17
N LYS A 130 -14.84 3.17 21.77
CA LYS A 130 -15.36 2.92 23.12
C LYS A 130 -14.29 3.22 24.17
#